data_AF-A0A3D5Y148-F1
#
_entry.id   AF-A0A3D5Y148-F1
#
_cell.length_a   1.000
_cell.length_b   1.000
_cell.length_c   1.000
_cell.angle_alpha   90.00
_cell.angle_beta   90.00
_cell.angle_gamma   90.00
#
_symmetry.space_group_name_H-M   'P 1'
#
loop_
_entity.id
_entity.type
_entity.pdbx_description
1 polymer ?
#
loop_
_entity_poly.entity_id
_entity_poly.type
_entity_poly.pdbx_seq_one_letter_code
_entity_poly.pdbx_strand_id
1 'polypeptide(L)' 'MGEPQHSLGTLTVVGVGLIGGSLAGALKAAGCVSEVIGYSRSQRNLR' A
#
# COMPACT_ATOMS: atom_id res chain seq x y z
N MET A 1 15.71 12.02 -4.94
CA MET A 1 14.94 11.50 -3.79
C MET A 1 15.85 10.53 -3.07
N GLY A 2 16.03 10.66 -1.76
CA GLY A 2 16.92 9.78 -1.00
C GLY A 2 16.30 8.39 -0.80
N GLU A 3 17.13 7.37 -0.65
CA GLU A 3 16.69 6.02 -0.33
C GLU A 3 15.86 6.02 0.97
N PRO A 4 14.72 5.30 1.02
CA PRO A 4 13.91 5.22 2.22
C PRO A 4 14.71 4.56 3.35
N GLN A 5 14.84 5.25 4.48
CA GLN A 5 15.64 4.78 5.63
C GLN A 5 15.09 3.50 6.27
N HIS A 6 13.82 3.16 6.02
CA HIS A 6 13.19 1.93 6.52
C HIS A 6 12.28 1.31 5.46
N SER A 7 12.56 0.07 5.08
CA SER A 7 11.72 -0.73 4.19
C SER A 7 10.86 -1.69 5.01
N LEU A 8 9.56 -1.71 4.72
CA LEU A 8 8.56 -2.55 5.38
C LEU A 8 8.41 -3.93 4.70
N GLY A 9 9.06 -4.15 3.54
CA GLY A 9 8.86 -5.36 2.76
C GLY A 9 7.41 -5.46 2.24
N THR A 10 6.63 -6.40 2.78
CA THR A 10 5.24 -6.65 2.38
C THR A 10 4.25 -5.98 3.34
N LEU A 11 3.35 -5.15 2.79
CA LEU A 11 2.29 -4.46 3.51
C LEU A 11 0.93 -5.07 3.18
N THR A 12 0.17 -5.50 4.19
CA THR A 12 -1.25 -5.84 4.01
C THR A 12 -2.13 -4.64 4.35
N VAL A 13 -3.09 -4.31 3.48
CA VAL A 13 -4.02 -3.19 3.67
C VAL A 13 -5.44 -3.71 3.81
N VAL A 14 -5.99 -3.64 5.02
CA VAL A 14 -7.39 -4.00 5.31
C VAL A 14 -8.25 -2.75 5.15
N GLY A 15 -8.98 -2.65 4.04
CA GLY A 15 -9.77 -1.47 3.66
C GLY A 15 -9.10 -0.62 2.58
N VAL A 16 -8.99 -1.17 1.37
CA VAL A 16 -8.42 -0.51 0.18
C VAL A 16 -9.36 0.55 -0.47
N GLY A 17 -10.05 1.35 0.35
CA GLY A 17 -10.80 2.51 -0.14
C GLY A 17 -9.87 3.69 -0.49
N LEU A 18 -10.42 4.91 -0.62
CA LEU A 18 -9.65 6.12 -0.93
C LEU A 18 -8.41 6.27 -0.04
N ILE A 19 -8.57 6.14 1.28
CA ILE A 19 -7.44 6.33 2.22
C ILE A 19 -6.43 5.18 2.12
N GLY A 20 -6.88 3.94 2.27
CA GLY A 20 -5.99 2.78 2.29
C GLY A 20 -5.23 2.59 0.97
N GLY A 21 -5.91 2.77 -0.16
CA GLY A 21 -5.30 2.69 -1.48
C GLY A 21 -4.31 3.82 -1.73
N SER A 22 -4.66 5.07 -1.42
CA SER A 22 -3.75 6.22 -1.61
C SER A 22 -2.50 6.11 -0.73
N LEU A 23 -2.64 5.70 0.54
CA LEU A 23 -1.49 5.49 1.42
C LEU A 23 -0.57 4.38 0.89
N ALA A 24 -1.13 3.24 0.49
CA ALA A 24 -0.34 2.13 -0.05
C ALA A 24 0.41 2.52 -1.33
N GLY A 25 -0.25 3.28 -2.22
CA GLY A 25 0.37 3.83 -3.42
C GLY A 25 1.51 4.79 -3.10
N ALA A 26 1.31 5.70 -2.15
CA ALA A 26 2.35 6.65 -1.73
C ALA A 26 3.57 5.95 -1.12
N LEU A 27 3.34 4.94 -0.26
CA LEU A 27 4.42 4.16 0.34
C LEU A 27 5.21 3.35 -0.69
N LYS A 28 4.53 2.79 -1.68
CA LYS A 28 5.18 2.07 -2.78
C LYS A 28 5.98 3.04 -3.67
N ALA A 29 5.42 4.20 -4.00
CA ALA A 29 6.11 5.24 -4.78
C ALA A 29 7.33 5.81 -4.05
N ALA A 30 7.28 5.88 -2.72
CA ALA A 30 8.40 6.28 -1.87
C ALA A 30 9.46 5.18 -1.68
N GLY A 31 9.25 3.98 -2.23
CA GLY A 31 10.16 2.83 -2.08
C GLY A 31 10.12 2.19 -0.68
N CYS A 32 9.22 2.62 0.20
CA CYS A 32 9.12 2.12 1.57
C CYS A 32 8.56 0.68 1.65
N VAL A 33 7.94 0.19 0.58
CA VAL A 33 7.23 -1.11 0.54
C VAL A 33 7.49 -1.77 -0.81
N SER A 34 7.89 -3.05 -0.80
CA SER A 34 8.11 -3.84 -2.02
C SER A 34 6.83 -4.48 -2.54
N GLU A 35 5.93 -4.90 -1.65
CA GLU A 35 4.69 -5.61 -1.99
C GLU A 35 3.50 -5.10 -1.19
N VAL A 36 2.34 -4.97 -1.85
CA VAL A 36 1.09 -4.56 -1.20
C VAL A 36 0.05 -5.64 -1.45
N ILE A 37 -0.51 -6.18 -0.36
CA ILE A 37 -1.62 -7.15 -0.39
C ILE A 37 -2.89 -6.42 0.07
N GLY A 38 -3.83 -6.22 -0.84
CA GLY A 38 -5.10 -5.56 -0.55
C GLY A 38 -6.18 -6.51 -0.04
N TYR A 39 -6.89 -6.12 1.01
CA TYR A 39 -8.11 -6.78 1.46
C TYR A 39 -9.26 -5.77 1.54
N SER A 40 -10.43 -6.18 1.03
CA SER A 40 -11.68 -5.42 1.15
C SER A 40 -12.85 -6.38 1.26
N ARG A 41 -13.86 -5.97 2.04
CA ARG A 41 -15.15 -6.68 2.15
C ARG A 41 -15.85 -6.82 0.79
N SER A 42 -15.64 -5.86 -0.11
CA SER A 42 -16.23 -5.83 -1.45
C SER A 42 -15.14 -5.82 -2.51
N GLN A 43 -15.29 -6.66 -3.53
CA GLN A 43 -14.36 -6.71 -4.67
C GLN A 43 -14.24 -5.39 -5.44
N ARG A 44 -15.26 -4.52 -5.38
CA ARG A 44 -15.25 -3.20 -6.05
C ARG A 44 -13.99 -2.38 -5.73
N ASN A 45 -13.50 -2.47 -4.50
CA ASN A 45 -12.34 -1.69 -4.06
C ASN A 45 -10.99 -2.39 -4.33
N LEU A 46 -10.99 -3.60 -4.92
CA LEU A 46 -9.78 -4.37 -5.23
C LEU A 46 -9.38 -4.28 -6.72
N ARG A 47 -10.14 -3.53 -7.54
CA ARG A 47 -9.93 -3.40 -8.98
C ARG A 47 -9.23 -2.10 -9.34
#